data_AF-A0A9J8B5G1-F1
#
_entry.id   AF-A0A9J8B5G1-F1
#
_cell.length_a   1.000
_cell.length_b   1.000
_cell.length_c   1.000
_cell.angle_alpha   90.00
_cell.angle_beta   90.00
_cell.angle_gamma   90.00
#
_symmetry.space_group_name_H-M   'P 1'
#
loop_
_entity.id
_entity.type
_entity.pdbx_description
1 polymer ?
#
loop_
_entity_poly.entity_id
_entity_poly.type
_entity_poly.pdbx_seq_one_letter_code
_entity_poly.pdbx_strand_id
1 'polypeptide(L)'
;KLFATILTLFSDRKVLEHRDAVYEKIAQYLQLKNTIKSIQETGSKELKTDVDLGCNFYVQAHVPDASKIYVAVGFGFFVEFTHAEALKFIEKKTNQLTEYTEVLTKDAAKIKANIRMVLEGLRELQGLKDLPEDRRREMF
;
A
#
# COMPACT_ATOMS: atom_id res chain seq x y z
N LYS A 1 -9.03 -25.13 -20.55
CA LYS A 1 -9.98 -24.41 -19.68
C LYS A 1 -9.39 -24.09 -18.30
N LEU A 2 -8.99 -25.09 -17.50
CA LEU A 2 -8.45 -24.86 -16.14
C LEU A 2 -7.20 -23.96 -16.11
N PHE A 3 -6.27 -24.14 -17.05
CA PHE A 3 -4.99 -23.41 -17.10
C PHE A 3 -5.16 -21.90 -17.30
N ALA A 4 -6.11 -21.48 -18.14
CA ALA A 4 -6.37 -20.07 -18.42
C ALA A 4 -7.00 -19.35 -17.21
N THR A 5 -7.95 -20.01 -16.54
CA THR A 5 -8.58 -19.49 -15.30
C THR A 5 -7.57 -19.39 -14.16
N ILE A 6 -6.68 -20.39 -14.01
CA ILE A 6 -5.61 -20.36 -13.00
C ILE A 6 -4.62 -19.22 -13.29
N LEU A 7 -4.21 -19.02 -14.54
CA LEU A 7 -3.26 -17.97 -14.92
C LEU A 7 -3.80 -16.56 -14.65
N THR A 8 -5.09 -16.34 -14.93
CA THR A 8 -5.75 -15.05 -14.68
C THR A 8 -5.96 -14.79 -13.19
N LEU A 9 -6.43 -15.78 -12.43
CA LEU A 9 -6.57 -15.67 -10.97
C LEU A 9 -5.23 -15.46 -10.27
N PHE A 10 -4.17 -16.13 -10.73
CA PHE A 10 -2.83 -15.99 -10.15
C PHE A 10 -2.22 -14.60 -10.42
N SER A 11 -2.47 -14.05 -11.61
CA SER A 11 -2.02 -12.70 -11.95
C SER A 11 -2.76 -11.62 -11.16
N ASP A 12 -4.10 -11.75 -10.99
CA ASP A 12 -4.88 -10.82 -10.18
C ASP A 12 -4.46 -10.87 -8.70
N ARG A 13 -4.22 -12.06 -8.13
CA ARG A 13 -3.78 -12.19 -6.73
C ARG A 13 -2.45 -11.47 -6.44
N LYS A 14 -1.44 -11.65 -7.30
CA LYS A 14 -0.13 -11.00 -7.10
C LYS A 14 -0.22 -9.48 -7.14
N VAL A 15 -1.09 -8.95 -8.01
CA VAL A 15 -1.31 -7.50 -8.12
C VAL A 15 -2.02 -6.99 -6.87
N LEU A 16 -3.02 -7.71 -6.35
CA LEU A 16 -3.72 -7.37 -5.12
C LEU A 16 -2.77 -7.38 -3.90
N GLU A 17 -1.96 -8.42 -3.74
CA GLU A 17 -0.98 -8.50 -2.63
C GLU A 17 0.03 -7.34 -2.65
N HIS A 18 0.55 -6.99 -3.84
CA HIS A 18 1.44 -5.83 -3.98
C HIS A 18 0.74 -4.52 -3.65
N ARG A 19 -0.51 -4.38 -4.08
CA ARG A 19 -1.33 -3.20 -3.81
C ARG A 19 -1.60 -3.05 -2.32
N ASP A 20 -1.95 -4.14 -1.64
CA ASP A 20 -2.25 -4.16 -0.21
C ASP A 20 -1.02 -3.79 0.61
N ALA A 21 0.17 -4.30 0.26
CA ALA A 21 1.42 -3.93 0.91
C ALA A 21 1.77 -2.43 0.74
N VAL A 22 1.45 -1.83 -0.41
CA VAL A 22 1.64 -0.39 -0.63
C VAL A 22 0.63 0.43 0.17
N TYR A 23 -0.65 0.00 0.22
CA TYR A 23 -1.66 0.67 1.03
C TYR A 23 -1.37 0.59 2.52
N GLU A 24 -0.83 -0.53 3.01
CA GLU A 24 -0.41 -0.67 4.41
C GLU A 24 0.68 0.36 4.75
N LYS A 25 1.68 0.54 3.88
CA LYS A 25 2.70 1.58 4.05
C LYS A 25 2.10 2.99 4.04
N ILE A 26 1.16 3.26 3.13
CA ILE A 26 0.45 4.56 3.08
C ILE A 26 -0.32 4.79 4.39
N ALA A 27 -1.00 3.77 4.92
CA ALA A 27 -1.73 3.87 6.19
C ALA A 27 -0.80 4.17 7.36
N GLN A 28 0.36 3.51 7.44
CA GLN A 28 1.38 3.80 8.46
C GLN A 28 1.88 5.25 8.38
N TYR A 29 2.14 5.76 7.17
CA TYR A 29 2.53 7.16 6.97
C TYR A 29 1.43 8.15 7.36
N LEU A 30 0.16 7.83 7.10
CA LEU A 30 -0.98 8.65 7.51
C LEU A 30 -1.16 8.66 9.03
N GLN A 31 -0.97 7.52 9.70
CA GLN A 31 -0.97 7.46 11.16
C GLN A 31 0.15 8.32 11.74
N LEU A 32 1.37 8.20 11.21
CA LEU A 32 2.50 9.04 11.64
C LEU A 32 2.19 10.53 11.48
N LYS A 33 1.59 10.93 10.35
CA LYS A 33 1.16 12.32 10.12
C LYS A 33 0.18 12.81 11.18
N ASN A 34 -0.80 11.99 11.55
CA ASN A 34 -1.79 12.35 12.57
C ASN A 34 -1.14 12.48 13.95
N THR A 35 -0.26 11.54 14.32
CA THR A 35 0.50 11.61 15.58
C THR A 35 1.32 12.89 15.68
N ILE A 36 2.05 13.25 14.63
CA ILE A 36 2.85 14.50 14.57
C ILE A 36 1.94 15.72 14.77
N LYS A 37 0.78 15.77 14.10
CA LYS A 37 -0.17 16.88 14.27
C LYS A 37 -0.72 16.98 15.70
N SER A 38 -1.10 15.86 16.31
CA SER A 38 -1.59 15.85 17.70
C SER A 38 -0.51 16.32 18.69
N ILE A 39 0.75 15.95 18.46
CA ILE A 39 1.88 16.47 19.26
C ILE A 39 2.02 17.98 19.07
N GLN A 40 1.91 18.50 17.84
CA GLN A 40 1.97 19.93 17.58
C GLN A 40 0.81 20.71 18.21
N GLU A 41 -0.42 20.16 18.17
CA GLU A 41 -1.62 20.77 18.76
C GLU A 41 -1.55 20.85 20.28
N THR A 42 -0.88 19.89 20.92
CA THR A 42 -0.71 19.88 22.38
C THR A 42 0.13 21.07 22.87
N GLY A 43 0.98 21.65 22.01
CA GLY A 43 1.75 22.88 22.30
C GLY A 43 2.83 22.76 23.37
N SER A 44 2.84 21.66 24.14
CA SER A 44 3.87 21.32 25.13
C SER A 44 5.06 20.64 24.46
N LYS A 45 6.26 21.06 24.87
CA LYS A 45 7.52 20.39 24.50
C LYS A 45 7.68 19.03 25.16
N GLU A 46 7.03 18.86 26.31
CA GLU A 46 7.05 17.61 27.05
C GLU A 46 5.92 16.69 26.59
N LEU A 47 6.26 15.46 26.24
CA LEU A 47 5.31 14.43 25.82
C LEU A 47 5.37 13.25 26.79
N LYS A 48 4.23 12.89 27.38
CA LYS A 48 4.09 11.65 28.15
C LYS A 48 3.32 10.65 27.30
N THR A 49 3.92 9.48 27.03
CA THR A 49 3.32 8.46 26.17
C THR A 49 3.50 7.08 26.79
N ASP A 50 2.52 6.21 26.67
CA ASP A 50 2.70 4.80 26.99
C ASP A 50 3.23 4.07 25.74
N VAL A 51 4.39 3.43 25.88
CA VAL A 51 5.07 2.70 24.81
C VAL A 51 4.91 1.21 25.07
N ASP A 52 4.36 0.48 24.10
CA ASP A 52 4.30 -0.98 24.14
C ASP A 52 5.69 -1.57 23.82
N LEU A 53 6.22 -2.37 24.74
CA LEU A 53 7.48 -3.10 24.57
C LEU A 53 7.28 -4.55 24.08
N GLY A 54 6.02 -4.99 23.92
CA GLY A 54 5.64 -6.31 23.44
C GLY A 54 4.75 -7.08 24.41
N CYS A 55 3.96 -8.03 23.90
CA CYS A 55 3.02 -8.85 24.69
C CYS A 55 2.06 -8.01 25.57
N ASN A 56 1.58 -6.88 25.06
CA ASN A 56 0.74 -5.92 25.80
C ASN A 56 1.42 -5.35 27.06
N PHE A 57 2.75 -5.19 27.03
CA PHE A 57 3.52 -4.62 28.13
C PHE A 57 3.82 -3.15 27.85
N TYR A 58 3.12 -2.26 28.55
CA TYR A 58 3.23 -0.82 28.35
C TYR A 58 4.12 -0.17 29.40
N VAL A 59 5.00 0.73 28.97
CA VAL A 59 5.84 1.55 29.85
C VAL A 59 5.57 3.02 29.58
N GLN A 60 5.39 3.79 30.66
CA GLN A 60 5.24 5.23 30.55
C GLN A 60 6.59 5.87 30.23
N ALA A 61 6.69 6.44 29.03
CA ALA A 61 7.83 7.22 28.60
C ALA A 61 7.55 8.72 28.77
N HIS A 62 8.57 9.45 29.21
CA HIS A 62 8.57 10.90 29.28
C HIS A 62 9.63 11.45 28.34
N VAL A 63 9.18 12.20 27.33
CA VAL A 63 10.03 12.87 26.35
C VAL A 63 10.12 14.35 26.74
N PRO A 64 11.31 14.85 27.15
CA PRO A 64 11.47 16.22 27.62
C PRO A 64 11.41 17.26 26.49
N ASP A 65 11.76 16.88 25.26
CA ASP A 65 11.64 17.74 24.08
C ASP A 65 11.16 16.94 22.85
N ALA A 66 9.89 17.12 22.50
CA ALA A 66 9.26 16.53 21.33
C ALA A 66 9.42 17.39 20.07
N SER A 67 10.24 18.45 20.07
CA SER A 67 10.40 19.39 18.93
C SER A 67 10.87 18.74 17.62
N LYS A 68 11.55 17.58 17.72
CA LYS A 68 12.13 16.85 16.59
C LYS A 68 11.80 15.37 16.69
N ILE A 69 11.72 14.73 15.53
CA ILE A 69 11.45 13.30 15.41
C ILE A 69 12.48 12.63 14.51
N TYR A 70 12.75 11.36 14.77
CA TYR A 70 13.56 10.53 13.89
C TYR A 70 12.66 9.73 12.95
N VAL A 71 12.79 9.98 11.63
CA VAL A 71 12.03 9.24 10.61
C VAL A 71 12.97 8.27 9.91
N ALA A 72 12.57 7.00 9.84
CA ALA A 72 13.28 5.99 9.08
C ALA A 72 13.17 6.30 7.57
N VAL A 73 14.30 6.60 6.93
CA VAL A 73 14.34 6.89 5.48
C VAL A 73 14.64 5.65 4.63
N GLY A 74 15.09 4.56 5.26
CA GLY A 74 15.37 3.27 4.63
C GLY A 74 16.76 2.75 4.97
N PHE A 75 17.01 1.45 4.73
CA PHE A 75 18.32 0.80 4.93
C PHE A 75 18.92 0.97 6.33
N GLY A 76 18.08 1.10 7.37
CA GLY A 76 18.54 1.32 8.74
C GLY A 76 18.99 2.75 9.05
N PHE A 77 18.81 3.70 8.13
CA PHE A 77 19.09 5.11 8.36
C PHE A 77 17.86 5.84 8.88
N PHE A 78 18.11 6.70 9.88
CA PHE A 78 17.13 7.57 10.50
C PHE A 78 17.60 9.01 10.33
N VAL A 79 16.69 9.89 9.93
CA VAL A 79 16.97 11.32 9.77
C VAL A 79 16.18 12.07 10.82
N GLU A 80 16.86 13.00 11.50
CA GLU A 80 16.24 13.96 12.40
C GLU A 80 15.50 15.01 11.58
N PHE A 81 14.18 15.10 11.76
CA PHE A 81 13.33 16.09 11.11
C PHE A 81 12.62 16.96 12.14
N THR A 82 12.41 18.23 11.78
CA THR A 82 11.38 19.04 12.43
C THR A 82 9.99 18.56 12.02
N HIS A 83 8.96 18.87 12.82
CA HIS A 83 7.58 18.50 12.48
C HIS A 83 7.15 18.95 11.06
N ALA A 84 7.52 20.17 10.66
CA ALA A 84 7.18 20.70 9.34
C ALA A 84 7.88 19.96 8.19
N GLU A 85 9.16 19.61 8.38
CA GLU A 85 9.91 18.82 7.40
C GLU A 85 9.40 17.39 7.32
N ALA A 86 9.08 16.78 8.46
CA ALA A 86 8.49 15.44 8.51
C ALA A 86 7.15 15.39 7.78
N LEU A 87 6.27 16.39 7.96
CA LEU A 87 5.00 16.48 7.23
C LEU A 87 5.22 16.55 5.71
N LYS A 88 6.17 17.38 5.26
CA LYS A 88 6.53 17.47 3.83
C LYS A 88 7.11 16.16 3.30
N PHE A 89 7.95 15.49 4.09
CA PHE A 89 8.55 14.21 3.73
C PHE A 89 7.49 13.12 3.58
N ILE A 90 6.57 13.02 4.55
CA ILE A 90 5.46 12.07 4.54
C ILE A 90 4.57 12.32 3.33
N GLU A 91 4.19 13.56 3.05
CA GLU A 91 3.36 13.91 1.90
C GLU A 91 4.04 13.53 0.57
N LYS A 92 5.33 13.86 0.43
CA LYS A 92 6.12 13.48 -0.74
C LYS A 92 6.19 11.96 -0.90
N LYS A 93 6.42 11.21 0.18
CA LYS A 93 6.46 9.75 0.16
C LYS A 93 5.12 9.14 -0.21
N THR A 94 4.03 9.58 0.42
CA THR A 94 2.69 9.10 0.13
C THR A 94 2.32 9.34 -1.34
N ASN A 95 2.62 10.52 -1.88
CA ASN A 95 2.36 10.80 -3.30
C ASN A 95 3.16 9.88 -4.23
N GLN A 96 4.45 9.64 -3.94
CA GLN A 96 5.27 8.69 -4.70
C GLN A 96 4.72 7.25 -4.65
N LEU A 97 4.28 6.80 -3.46
CA LEU A 97 3.68 5.48 -3.28
C LEU A 97 2.35 5.35 -4.04
N THR A 98 1.52 6.39 -4.02
CA THR A 98 0.26 6.44 -4.78
C THR A 98 0.50 6.39 -6.28
N GLU A 99 1.41 7.21 -6.81
CA GLU A 99 1.76 7.23 -8.23
C GLU A 99 2.32 5.87 -8.69
N TYR A 100 3.20 5.27 -7.88
CA TYR A 100 3.70 3.92 -8.13
C TYR A 100 2.57 2.88 -8.21
N THR A 101 1.55 3.00 -7.35
CA THR A 101 0.37 2.12 -7.35
C THR A 101 -0.47 2.29 -8.62
N GLU A 102 -0.63 3.52 -9.10
CA GLU A 102 -1.36 3.79 -10.36
C GLU A 102 -0.64 3.20 -11.57
N VAL A 103 0.69 3.33 -11.63
CA VAL A 103 1.51 2.73 -12.69
C VAL A 103 1.38 1.21 -12.67
N LEU A 104 1.54 0.58 -11.50
CA LEU A 104 1.37 -0.86 -11.34
C LEU A 104 -0.03 -1.33 -11.76
N THR A 105 -1.07 -0.55 -11.46
CA THR A 105 -2.44 -0.86 -11.83
C THR A 105 -2.63 -0.83 -13.35
N LYS A 106 -2.04 0.16 -14.03
CA LYS A 106 -2.06 0.26 -15.50
C LYS A 106 -1.31 -0.89 -16.15
N ASP A 107 -0.13 -1.23 -15.64
CA ASP A 107 0.68 -2.33 -16.16
C ASP A 107 -0.02 -3.67 -15.96
N ALA A 108 -0.63 -3.89 -14.80
CA ALA A 108 -1.45 -5.07 -14.52
C ALA A 108 -2.62 -5.19 -15.51
N ALA A 109 -3.35 -4.09 -15.77
CA ALA A 109 -4.45 -4.07 -16.73
C ALA A 109 -3.97 -4.39 -18.16
N LYS A 110 -2.81 -3.85 -18.56
CA LYS A 110 -2.20 -4.13 -19.87
C LYS A 110 -1.79 -5.60 -20.02
N ILE A 111 -1.15 -6.18 -19.01
CA ILE A 111 -0.78 -7.60 -19.00
C ILE A 111 -2.04 -8.47 -19.08
N LYS A 112 -3.08 -8.15 -18.31
CA LYS A 112 -4.36 -8.86 -18.32
C LYS A 112 -5.04 -8.80 -19.69
N ALA A 113 -5.01 -7.64 -20.35
CA ALA A 113 -5.54 -7.47 -21.70
C ALA A 113 -4.76 -8.29 -22.72
N ASN A 114 -3.43 -8.28 -22.67
CA ASN A 114 -2.57 -9.06 -23.57
C ASN A 114 -2.81 -10.57 -23.39
N ILE A 115 -2.91 -11.06 -22.14
CA ILE A 115 -3.23 -12.47 -21.87
C ILE A 115 -4.59 -12.84 -22.46
N ARG A 116 -5.62 -11.99 -22.26
CA ARG A 116 -6.95 -12.23 -22.85
C ARG A 116 -6.88 -12.27 -24.37
N MET A 117 -6.19 -11.32 -25.01
CA MET A 117 -6.05 -11.27 -26.46
C MET A 117 -5.38 -12.53 -27.03
N VAL A 118 -4.30 -13.00 -26.40
CA VAL A 118 -3.60 -14.23 -26.83
C VAL A 118 -4.47 -15.46 -26.62
N LEU A 119 -5.19 -15.55 -25.50
CA LEU A 119 -6.11 -16.66 -25.24
C LEU A 119 -7.26 -16.71 -26.24
N GLU A 120 -7.82 -15.56 -26.62
CA GLU A 120 -8.86 -15.48 -27.65
C GLU A 120 -8.33 -15.84 -29.04
N GLY A 121 -7.15 -15.32 -29.41
CA GLY A 121 -6.52 -15.69 -30.69
C GLY A 121 -6.21 -17.19 -30.80
N LEU A 122 -5.73 -17.81 -29.72
CA LEU A 122 -5.54 -19.27 -29.67
C LEU A 122 -6.87 -20.04 -29.75
N ARG A 123 -7.96 -19.50 -29.18
CA ARG A 123 -9.29 -20.10 -29.23
C ARG A 123 -9.86 -20.10 -30.65
N GLU A 124 -9.70 -18.99 -31.37
CA GLU A 124 -10.11 -18.85 -32.78
C GLU A 124 -9.34 -19.81 -33.69
N LEU A 125 -8.01 -19.89 -33.52
CA LEU A 125 -7.16 -20.80 -34.29
C LEU A 125 -7.48 -22.28 -34.03
N GLN A 126 -7.95 -22.62 -32.82
CA GLN A 126 -8.35 -23.98 -32.46
C GLN A 126 -9.79 -24.33 -32.90
N GLY A 127 -10.52 -23.42 -33.54
CA GLY A 127 -11.87 -23.69 -34.09
C GLY A 127 -12.93 -23.98 -33.03
N LEU A 128 -12.72 -23.57 -31.78
CA LEU A 128 -13.65 -23.80 -30.67
C LEU A 128 -14.80 -22.78 -30.74
N LYS A 129 -16.03 -23.23 -31.06
CA LYS A 129 -17.25 -22.40 -31.09
C LYS A 129 -17.53 -21.72 -29.74
N ASP A 130 -18.14 -20.53 -29.82
CA ASP A 130 -18.51 -19.68 -28.69
C ASP A 130 -19.28 -20.43 -27.59
N LEU A 131 -18.92 -20.16 -26.33
CA LEU A 131 -19.73 -20.55 -25.19
C LEU A 131 -20.76 -19.45 -24.90
N PRO A 132 -22.02 -19.79 -24.57
CA PRO A 132 -23.05 -18.80 -24.25
C PRO A 132 -22.63 -17.94 -23.04
N GLU A 133 -22.95 -16.65 -23.11
CA GLU A 133 -22.72 -15.59 -22.10
C GLU A 133 -23.47 -15.80 -20.76
N ASP A 134 -23.94 -17.01 -20.42
CA ASP A 134 -24.92 -17.22 -19.35
C ASP A 134 -24.36 -17.49 -17.94
N ARG A 135 -23.07 -17.22 -17.69
CA ARG A 135 -22.48 -17.34 -16.33
C ARG A 135 -21.80 -16.09 -15.81
N ARG A 136 -22.16 -14.91 -16.34
CA ARG A 136 -21.64 -13.61 -15.86
C ARG A 136 -22.54 -12.92 -14.82
N ARG A 137 -23.68 -13.51 -14.46
CA ARG A 137 -24.62 -13.01 -13.44
C ARG A 137 -24.89 -14.05 -12.36
N GLU A 138 -23.91 -14.35 -11.52
CA GLU A 138 -24.15 -14.95 -10.21
C GLU A 138 -22.83 -14.86 -9.46
N MET A 139 -22.63 -13.73 -8.80
CA MET A 139 -21.77 -13.48 -7.62
C MET A 139 -21.77 -11.95 -7.43
N PHE A 140 -22.94 -11.43 -7.04
CA PHE A 140 -23.02 -10.25 -6.18
C PHE A 140 -22.90 -10.73 -4.74
#